data_AF-A0A0L9U4X3-F1
#
_entry.id   AF-A0A0L9U4X3-F1
#
_cell.length_a   1.000
_cell.length_b   1.000
_cell.length_c   1.000
_cell.angle_alpha   90.00
_cell.angle_beta   90.00
_cell.angle_gamma   90.00
#
_symmetry.space_group_name_H-M   'P 1'
#
loop_
_entity.id
_entity.type
_entity.pdbx_description
1 polymer ?
#
loop_
_entity_poly.entity_id
_entity_poly.type
_entity_poly.pdbx_seq_one_letter_code
_entity_poly.pdbx_strand_id
1 'polypeptide(L)'
;MAANFWTSSHYKHLLDQEDVDMVNTLDKEKGITLEDFKLIKMHMASSEYSGVQLEFAPDFEFSVSNKTPEFLKMNPLGKFPVLETPDGPVFESNAIARYVARLNGDNALYLSTPIDNARIDQWIDFSTLEIDSNILKLYLPG
;
A
#
# COMPACT_ATOMS: atom_id res chain seq x y z
N MET A 1 20.58 -31.32 4.10
CA MET A 1 19.21 -31.29 4.65
C MET A 1 19.27 -30.61 6.01
N ALA A 2 18.24 -29.80 6.29
CA ALA A 2 18.03 -28.89 7.43
C ALA A 2 18.75 -27.53 7.36
N ALA A 3 17.97 -26.48 7.06
CA ALA A 3 18.32 -25.09 7.33
C ALA A 3 17.55 -24.67 8.58
N ASN A 4 18.29 -24.27 9.62
CA ASN A 4 17.75 -23.84 10.90
C ASN A 4 17.14 -22.44 10.77
N PHE A 5 15.90 -22.33 11.24
CA PHE A 5 15.11 -21.10 11.26
C PHE A 5 15.46 -20.29 12.51
N TRP A 6 16.12 -19.15 12.35
CA TRP A 6 16.39 -18.18 13.42
C TRP A 6 15.64 -16.90 13.07
N THR A 7 14.56 -16.61 13.80
CA THR A 7 13.94 -15.28 13.76
C THR A 7 14.90 -14.29 14.41
N SER A 8 15.33 -13.28 13.65
CA SER A 8 16.21 -12.24 14.18
C SER A 8 15.49 -11.47 15.30
N SER A 9 16.20 -11.25 16.41
CA SER A 9 15.70 -10.62 17.63
C SER A 9 15.48 -9.10 17.53
N HIS A 10 15.30 -8.53 16.33
CA HIS A 10 15.26 -7.08 16.11
C HIS A 10 13.89 -6.48 15.81
N TYR A 11 12.78 -7.16 16.11
CA TYR A 11 11.42 -6.64 15.88
C TYR A 11 10.54 -6.66 17.14
N LYS A 12 11.09 -6.20 18.28
CA LYS A 12 10.39 -6.18 19.57
C LYS A 12 9.89 -4.79 20.00
N HIS A 13 9.68 -3.88 19.05
CA HIS A 13 9.04 -2.58 19.32
C HIS A 13 7.78 -2.29 18.50
N LEU A 14 7.28 -3.27 17.73
CA LEU A 14 5.97 -3.14 17.10
C LEU A 14 4.95 -3.91 17.93
N LEU A 15 4.41 -3.15 18.89
CA LEU A 15 3.27 -3.43 19.77
C LEU A 15 3.44 -4.65 20.69
N ASP A 16 3.14 -4.47 21.98
CA ASP A 16 3.01 -5.60 22.88
C ASP A 16 1.91 -6.53 22.33
N GLN A 17 2.12 -7.84 22.47
CA GLN A 17 1.27 -8.89 21.89
C GLN A 17 -0.22 -8.76 22.28
N GLU A 18 -0.51 -7.99 23.33
CA GLU A 18 -1.86 -7.72 23.86
C GLU A 18 -2.63 -6.65 23.06
N ASP A 19 -1.95 -5.80 22.28
CA ASP A 19 -2.58 -4.71 21.50
C ASP A 19 -2.90 -5.08 20.04
N VAL A 20 -2.43 -6.24 19.57
CA VAL A 20 -2.59 -6.66 18.16
C VAL A 20 -4.03 -7.08 17.84
N ASP A 21 -4.80 -7.50 18.85
CA ASP A 21 -6.18 -7.99 18.70
C ASP A 21 -7.26 -6.95 19.09
N MET A 22 -6.85 -5.77 19.55
CA MET A 22 -7.76 -4.71 19.99
C MET A 22 -8.01 -3.71 18.86
N VAL A 23 -8.95 -4.03 17.98
CA VAL A 23 -9.50 -3.05 17.03
C VAL A 23 -10.19 -1.95 17.82
N ASN A 24 -9.77 -0.69 17.61
CA ASN A 24 -10.37 0.49 18.21
C ASN A 24 -11.89 0.46 18.00
N THR A 25 -12.67 0.80 19.02
CA THR A 25 -14.14 0.76 18.98
C THR A 25 -14.73 1.55 17.82
N LEU A 26 -14.09 2.68 17.45
CA LEU A 26 -14.48 3.49 16.29
C LEU A 26 -14.26 2.74 14.97
N ASP A 27 -13.16 2.01 14.84
CA ASP A 27 -12.83 1.21 13.66
C ASP A 27 -13.69 -0.06 13.57
N LYS A 28 -14.11 -0.62 14.73
CA LYS A 28 -15.09 -1.72 14.80
C LYS A 28 -16.46 -1.32 14.26
N GLU A 29 -16.92 -0.12 14.57
CA GLU A 29 -18.24 0.37 14.13
C GLU A 29 -18.24 0.85 12.68
N LYS A 30 -17.13 1.45 12.22
CA LYS A 30 -16.99 1.98 10.85
C LYS A 30 -16.56 0.92 9.83
N GLY A 31 -15.85 -0.13 10.28
CA GLY A 31 -15.18 -1.09 9.40
C GLY A 31 -13.96 -0.50 8.69
N ILE A 32 -13.22 -1.35 7.97
CA ILE A 32 -12.11 -0.92 7.09
C ILE A 32 -12.68 -0.75 5.69
N THR A 33 -12.50 0.44 5.10
CA THR A 33 -12.87 0.68 3.70
C THR A 33 -11.77 0.23 2.73
N LEU A 34 -12.12 0.08 1.45
CA LEU A 34 -11.12 -0.20 0.40
C LEU A 34 -10.09 0.94 0.31
N GLU A 35 -10.53 2.17 0.55
CA GLU A 35 -9.71 3.37 0.61
C GLU A 35 -8.70 3.32 1.77
N ASP A 36 -9.12 2.87 2.95
CA ASP A 36 -8.25 2.68 4.11
C ASP A 36 -7.16 1.64 3.83
N PHE A 37 -7.54 0.51 3.21
CA PHE A 37 -6.57 -0.52 2.82
C PHE A 37 -5.51 0.01 1.84
N LYS A 38 -5.94 0.84 0.88
CA LYS A 38 -5.04 1.51 -0.06
C LYS A 38 -4.13 2.52 0.64
N LEU A 39 -4.63 3.29 1.60
CA LEU A 39 -3.82 4.21 2.40
C LEU A 39 -2.73 3.49 3.18
N ILE A 40 -3.09 2.41 3.88
CA ILE A 40 -2.13 1.57 4.63
C ILE A 40 -1.00 1.11 3.70
N LYS A 41 -1.35 0.63 2.51
CA LYS A 41 -0.37 0.22 1.49
C LYS A 41 0.57 1.35 1.06
N MET A 42 0.07 2.58 0.90
CA MET A 42 0.90 3.73 0.53
C MET A 42 1.80 4.20 1.67
N HIS A 43 1.31 4.18 2.92
CA HIS A 43 2.11 4.50 4.09
C HIS A 43 3.28 3.52 4.28
N MET A 44 3.02 2.22 4.14
CA MET A 44 4.09 1.20 4.20
C MET A 44 5.10 1.38 3.08
N ALA A 45 4.67 1.66 1.84
CA ALA A 45 5.59 1.81 0.71
C ALA A 45 6.52 3.03 0.82
N SER A 46 6.09 4.11 1.47
CA SER A 46 6.80 5.38 1.50
C SER A 46 7.82 5.50 2.64
N SER A 47 7.37 5.41 3.88
CA SER A 47 8.17 5.90 5.01
C SER A 47 9.13 4.87 5.60
N GLU A 48 8.72 3.60 5.70
CA GLU A 48 9.50 2.59 6.43
C GLU A 48 10.52 1.86 5.56
N TYR A 49 10.17 1.54 4.31
CA TYR A 49 10.98 0.62 3.50
C TYR A 49 11.74 1.30 2.36
N SER A 50 11.19 2.33 1.73
CA SER A 50 11.84 2.97 0.56
C SER A 50 12.66 4.21 0.92
N GLY A 51 12.49 4.78 2.11
CA GLY A 51 13.13 6.04 2.50
C GLY A 51 12.60 7.26 1.74
N VAL A 52 11.50 7.11 1.00
CA VAL A 52 10.87 8.19 0.22
C VAL A 52 9.75 8.81 1.05
N GLN A 53 9.91 10.08 1.44
CA GLN A 53 8.81 10.80 2.09
C GLN A 53 7.74 11.14 1.06
N LEU A 54 6.52 10.61 1.28
CA LEU A 54 5.34 11.03 0.53
C LEU A 54 4.59 12.09 1.32
N GLU A 55 4.25 13.18 0.65
CA GLU A 55 3.33 14.19 1.18
C GLU A 55 1.90 13.81 0.79
N PHE A 56 1.00 13.82 1.76
CA PHE A 56 -0.42 13.55 1.54
C PHE A 56 -1.19 14.85 1.49
N ALA A 57 -2.14 14.96 0.56
CA ALA A 57 -3.02 16.12 0.47
C ALA A 57 -3.83 16.28 1.79
N PRO A 58 -3.71 17.41 2.49
CA PRO A 58 -4.24 17.57 3.85
C PRO A 58 -5.76 17.52 3.93
N ASP A 59 -6.47 17.91 2.86
CA ASP A 59 -7.94 18.05 2.84
C ASP A 59 -8.59 17.15 1.77
N PHE A 60 -8.07 15.92 1.59
CA PHE A 60 -8.65 14.99 0.63
C PHE A 60 -9.90 14.30 1.18
N GLU A 61 -11.06 14.58 0.59
CA GLU A 61 -12.33 13.93 0.94
C GLU A 61 -12.69 12.86 -0.11
N PHE A 62 -12.80 11.61 0.35
CA PHE A 62 -13.22 10.50 -0.50
C PHE A 62 -14.62 10.74 -1.07
N SER A 63 -14.82 10.38 -2.34
CA SER A 63 -16.07 10.60 -3.09
C SER A 63 -16.44 12.06 -3.38
N VAL A 64 -15.63 13.04 -2.94
CA VAL A 64 -15.78 14.47 -3.23
C VAL A 64 -14.58 14.98 -4.03
N SER A 65 -13.38 14.98 -3.44
CA SER A 65 -12.16 15.50 -4.06
C SER A 65 -11.78 14.73 -5.33
N ASN A 66 -12.06 13.42 -5.36
CA ASN A 66 -11.79 12.53 -6.51
C ASN A 66 -12.78 12.69 -7.68
N LYS A 67 -13.83 13.51 -7.55
CA LYS A 67 -14.78 13.82 -8.63
C LYS A 67 -14.53 15.18 -9.28
N THR A 68 -13.59 15.96 -8.75
CA THR A 68 -13.25 17.27 -9.30
C THR A 68 -12.65 17.14 -10.71
N PRO A 69 -12.88 18.09 -11.62
CA PRO A 69 -12.25 18.09 -12.95
C PRO A 69 -10.72 18.01 -12.89
N GLU A 70 -10.12 18.62 -11.87
CA GLU A 70 -8.68 18.61 -11.62
C GLU A 70 -8.18 17.20 -11.30
N PHE A 71 -8.85 16.48 -10.41
CA PHE A 71 -8.49 15.10 -10.09
C PHE A 71 -8.75 14.15 -11.27
N LEU A 72 -9.85 14.33 -12.00
CA LEU A 72 -10.20 13.50 -13.16
C LEU A 72 -9.21 13.66 -14.33
N LYS A 73 -8.49 14.79 -14.43
CA LYS A 73 -7.37 14.93 -15.36
C LYS A 73 -6.20 14.02 -15.01
N MET A 74 -6.01 13.70 -13.73
CA MET A 74 -4.93 12.82 -13.25
C MET A 74 -5.33 11.35 -13.29
N ASN A 75 -6.55 11.03 -12.87
CA ASN A 75 -7.12 9.69 -12.99
C ASN A 75 -8.54 9.77 -13.54
N PRO A 76 -8.76 9.44 -14.83
CA PRO A 76 -10.08 9.47 -15.46
C PRO A 76 -11.12 8.57 -14.78
N LEU A 77 -10.69 7.56 -14.02
CA LEU A 77 -11.58 6.68 -13.28
C LEU A 77 -12.09 7.32 -11.97
N GLY A 78 -11.54 8.46 -11.55
CA GLY A 78 -11.87 9.11 -10.28
C GLY A 78 -11.55 8.23 -9.06
N LYS A 79 -10.60 7.28 -9.21
CA LYS A 79 -10.24 6.34 -8.15
C LYS A 79 -9.01 6.83 -7.39
N PHE A 80 -9.01 6.56 -6.10
CA PHE A 80 -7.84 6.67 -5.24
C PHE A 80 -7.07 5.34 -5.21
N PRO A 81 -5.73 5.32 -5.08
CA PRO A 81 -4.80 6.46 -4.99
C PRO A 81 -4.30 7.01 -6.33
N VAL A 82 -3.75 8.23 -6.28
CA VAL A 82 -2.97 8.88 -7.35
C VAL A 82 -1.73 9.51 -6.72
N LEU A 83 -0.56 9.30 -7.33
CA LEU A 83 0.71 9.95 -6.99
C LEU A 83 1.04 10.98 -8.06
N GLU A 84 1.28 12.22 -7.66
CA GLU A 84 1.84 13.24 -8.53
C GLU A 84 3.38 13.09 -8.59
N THR A 85 3.94 13.12 -9.79
CA THR A 85 5.39 13.05 -10.02
C THR A 85 5.81 14.18 -10.97
N PRO A 86 7.12 14.53 -11.02
CA PRO A 86 7.61 15.52 -11.97
C PRO A 86 7.29 15.21 -13.44
N ASP A 87 7.15 13.93 -13.78
CA ASP A 87 6.88 13.46 -15.15
C ASP A 87 5.37 13.25 -15.43
N GLY A 88 4.52 13.49 -14.43
CA GLY A 88 3.07 13.33 -14.52
C GLY A 88 2.47 12.40 -13.45
N PRO A 89 1.13 12.27 -13.42
CA PRO A 89 0.45 11.47 -12.41
C PRO A 89 0.57 9.97 -12.68
N VAL A 90 0.69 9.18 -11.60
CA VAL A 90 0.66 7.71 -11.61
C VAL A 90 -0.52 7.27 -10.75
N PHE A 91 -1.44 6.49 -11.31
CA PHE A 91 -2.55 5.88 -10.57
C PHE A 91 -2.40 4.35 -10.53
N GLU A 92 -3.23 3.68 -9.73
CA GLU A 92 -3.10 2.29 -9.26
C GLU A 92 -2.07 2.10 -8.13
N SER A 93 -2.54 1.59 -6.99
CA SER A 93 -1.71 1.44 -5.78
C SER A 93 -0.48 0.56 -6.02
N ASN A 94 -0.62 -0.53 -6.78
CA ASN A 94 0.50 -1.39 -7.16
C ASN A 94 1.51 -0.69 -8.08
N ALA A 95 1.06 0.18 -8.99
CA ALA A 95 1.96 0.93 -9.86
C ALA A 95 2.72 1.99 -9.08
N ILE A 96 2.03 2.72 -8.20
CA ILE A 96 2.64 3.70 -7.28
C ILE A 96 3.67 3.03 -6.37
N ALA A 97 3.33 1.89 -5.76
CA ALA A 97 4.27 1.16 -4.90
C ALA A 97 5.53 0.73 -5.66
N ARG A 98 5.39 0.22 -6.89
CA ARG A 98 6.55 -0.11 -7.75
C ARG A 98 7.36 1.12 -8.12
N TYR A 99 6.72 2.24 -8.42
CA TYR A 99 7.40 3.50 -8.74
C TYR A 99 8.25 3.96 -7.55
N VAL A 100 7.64 4.09 -6.37
CA VAL A 100 8.33 4.50 -5.13
C VAL A 100 9.46 3.53 -4.76
N ALA A 101 9.23 2.22 -4.88
CA ALA A 101 10.25 1.19 -4.59
C ALA A 101 11.49 1.26 -5.50
N ARG A 102 11.39 1.90 -6.66
CA ARG A 102 12.49 2.08 -7.63
C ARG A 102 13.22 3.42 -7.49
N LEU A 103 12.68 4.39 -6.73
CA LEU A 103 13.28 5.72 -6.61
C LEU A 103 14.58 5.74 -5.79
N ASN A 104 14.79 4.77 -4.90
CA ASN A 104 15.90 4.79 -3.94
C ASN A 104 17.19 4.10 -4.42
N GLY A 105 17.55 4.24 -5.71
CA GLY A 105 18.85 3.82 -6.26
C GLY A 105 19.31 2.42 -5.80
N ASP A 106 20.48 2.36 -5.14
CA ASP A 106 21.10 1.12 -4.65
C ASP A 106 20.36 0.46 -3.47
N ASN A 107 19.43 1.18 -2.82
CA ASN A 107 18.55 0.68 -1.76
C ASN A 107 17.13 0.43 -2.28
N ALA A 108 16.94 0.32 -3.61
CA ALA A 108 15.65 0.00 -4.19
C ALA A 108 15.16 -1.37 -3.68
N LEU A 109 13.95 -1.39 -3.13
CA LEU A 109 13.25 -2.63 -2.74
C LEU A 109 12.89 -3.49 -3.95
N TYR A 110 12.87 -2.86 -5.12
CA TYR A 110 12.60 -3.50 -6.40
C TYR A 110 13.94 -3.78 -7.09
N LEU A 111 14.38 -5.04 -7.02
CA LEU A 111 15.73 -5.48 -7.34
C LEU A 111 16.08 -5.40 -8.84
N SER A 112 17.36 -5.55 -9.17
CA SER A 112 17.88 -5.27 -10.52
C SER A 112 17.80 -6.44 -11.50
N THR A 113 17.54 -7.68 -11.05
CA THR A 113 17.46 -8.83 -11.96
C THR A 113 16.03 -9.11 -12.45
N PRO A 114 15.85 -9.61 -13.68
CA PRO A 114 14.53 -10.01 -14.17
C PRO A 114 13.83 -11.06 -13.30
N ILE A 115 14.57 -11.99 -12.71
CA ILE A 115 13.98 -13.06 -11.89
C ILE A 115 13.52 -12.56 -10.53
N ASP A 116 14.23 -11.61 -9.92
CA ASP A 116 13.81 -11.03 -8.65
C ASP A 116 12.57 -10.16 -8.84
N ASN A 117 12.51 -9.38 -9.92
CA ASN A 117 11.32 -8.59 -10.27
C ASN A 117 10.11 -9.48 -10.54
N ALA A 118 10.29 -10.57 -11.29
CA ALA A 118 9.22 -11.54 -11.52
C ALA A 118 8.69 -12.16 -10.21
N ARG A 119 9.58 -12.44 -9.24
CA ARG A 119 9.17 -12.96 -7.92
C ARG A 119 8.41 -11.93 -7.09
N ILE A 120 8.82 -10.67 -7.14
CA ILE A 120 8.09 -9.57 -6.47
C ILE A 120 6.71 -9.42 -7.11
N ASP A 121 6.65 -9.36 -8.44
CA ASP A 121 5.38 -9.25 -9.17
C ASP A 121 4.46 -10.44 -8.93
N GLN A 122 5.01 -11.66 -8.86
CA GLN A 122 4.24 -12.86 -8.52
C GLN A 122 3.46 -12.68 -7.21
N TRP A 123 4.09 -12.13 -6.17
CA TRP A 123 3.42 -11.93 -4.88
C TRP A 123 2.47 -10.73 -4.88
N ILE A 124 2.80 -9.66 -5.59
CA ILE A 124 1.90 -8.51 -5.77
C ILE A 124 0.62 -8.95 -6.49
N ASP A 125 0.75 -9.71 -7.56
CA ASP A 125 -0.37 -10.18 -8.37
C ASP A 125 -1.17 -11.26 -7.63
N PHE A 126 -0.50 -12.19 -6.94
CA PHE A 126 -1.17 -13.15 -6.05
C PHE A 126 -2.00 -12.44 -4.97
N SER A 127 -1.43 -11.42 -4.29
CA SER A 127 -2.19 -10.64 -3.31
C SER A 127 -3.40 -9.98 -3.96
N THR A 128 -3.23 -9.36 -5.11
CA THR A 128 -4.30 -8.62 -5.79
C THR A 128 -5.44 -9.54 -6.24
N LEU A 129 -5.10 -10.70 -6.81
CA LEU A 129 -6.06 -11.59 -7.47
C LEU A 129 -6.65 -12.63 -6.51
N GLU A 130 -5.90 -13.10 -5.52
CA GLU A 130 -6.31 -14.22 -4.66
C GLU A 130 -6.56 -13.80 -3.20
N ILE A 131 -5.91 -12.74 -2.72
CA ILE A 131 -6.10 -12.27 -1.34
C ILE A 131 -7.12 -11.13 -1.34
N ASP A 132 -6.78 -9.98 -1.92
CA ASP A 132 -7.56 -8.75 -1.89
C ASP A 132 -8.98 -8.99 -2.43
N SER A 133 -9.11 -9.66 -3.57
CA SER A 133 -10.40 -9.94 -4.23
C SER A 133 -11.36 -10.77 -3.36
N ASN A 134 -10.82 -11.67 -2.53
CA ASN A 134 -11.58 -12.58 -1.70
C ASN A 134 -11.84 -12.01 -0.31
N ILE A 135 -10.88 -11.27 0.22
CA ILE A 135 -10.98 -10.60 1.52
C ILE A 135 -11.89 -9.37 1.46
N LEU A 136 -11.96 -8.65 0.33
CA LEU A 136 -12.83 -7.48 0.21
C LEU A 136 -14.31 -7.82 0.50
N LYS A 137 -14.73 -9.04 0.17
CA LYS A 137 -16.09 -9.55 0.44
C LYS A 137 -16.40 -9.67 1.94
N LEU A 138 -15.38 -9.75 2.79
CA LEU A 138 -15.51 -9.84 4.23
C LEU A 138 -15.62 -8.47 4.90
N TYR A 139 -15.05 -7.43 4.29
CA TYR A 139 -15.00 -6.07 4.86
C TYR A 139 -16.06 -5.13 4.29
N LEU A 140 -16.58 -5.40 3.09
CA LEU A 140 -17.68 -4.63 2.54
C LEU A 140 -19.00 -5.06 3.20
N PRO A 141 -19.81 -4.12 3.74
CA PRO A 141 -21.13 -4.46 4.25
C PRO A 141 -22.00 -5.03 3.12
N GLY A 142 -22.69 -6.13 3.42
CA GLY A 142 -23.61 -6.81 2.50
C GLY A 142 -24.92 -6.08 2.27
#